data_AF-A0A2K8N8A8-F1
#
_entry.id   AF-A0A2K8N8A8-F1
#
_cell.length_a   1.000
_cell.length_b   1.000
_cell.length_c   1.000
_cell.angle_alpha   90.00
_cell.angle_beta   90.00
_cell.angle_gamma   90.00
#
_symmetry.space_group_name_H-M   'P 1'
#
loop_
_entity.id
_entity.type
_entity.pdbx_description
1 polymer ?
#
loop_
_entity_poly.entity_id
_entity_poly.type
_entity_poly.pdbx_seq_one_letter_code
_entity_poly.pdbx_strand_id
1 'polypeptide(L)'
;MRLLWRSQRQRGILVAMAVAFMAGLAGCGPTSSTVDPPVPAADPIQAENARLKQQVAELQKRLSALEPDTPVTRPLSDIDREVEIFTATHPITPVDQVLRRGARLPFDAVVTNTQWRRPGYSGVWHSTYFGGKYSGVEKLVELAAHRAFVYTGGLAASQQLLYGLGIVTTPESDATRGKNLPLQDTRGDHISLLILYGQVQSVTRLDKQVVVKVKPTEAGFQEVRLNTVDVLGKTGTSGGDSGTSTVLFEFVTPEGDPLDAYTADLTGLRKG
;
A
#
# COMPACT_ATOMS: atom_id res chain seq x y z
N MET A 1 20.84 0.58 -5.50
CA MET A 1 20.89 0.76 -4.03
C MET A 1 19.89 -0.22 -3.44
N ARG A 2 20.36 -1.29 -2.79
CA ARG A 2 19.52 -2.43 -2.33
C ARG A 2 18.89 -2.11 -0.97
N LEU A 3 17.58 -2.19 -0.83
CA LEU A 3 16.90 -2.17 0.47
C LEU A 3 16.37 -3.58 0.79
N LEU A 4 17.19 -4.33 1.52
CA LEU A 4 16.80 -5.53 2.25
C LEU A 4 16.09 -5.08 3.54
N TRP A 5 14.80 -5.32 3.68
CA TRP A 5 14.11 -5.18 4.97
C TRP A 5 14.02 -6.54 5.66
N ARG A 6 15.00 -6.82 6.54
CA ARG A 6 14.93 -7.95 7.48
C ARG A 6 14.03 -7.56 8.64
N SER A 7 12.96 -8.33 8.84
CA SER A 7 12.16 -8.31 10.06
C SER A 7 13.02 -8.70 11.26
N GLN A 8 13.07 -7.86 12.29
CA GLN A 8 13.53 -8.30 13.61
C GLN A 8 12.48 -7.96 14.68
N ARG A 9 11.72 -9.00 15.01
CA ARG A 9 11.14 -9.39 16.30
C ARG A 9 10.71 -8.28 17.26
N GLN A 10 9.40 -8.27 17.49
CA GLN A 10 8.71 -7.88 18.71
C GLN A 10 9.50 -8.23 19.98
N ARG A 11 9.61 -7.25 20.88
CA ARG A 11 9.71 -7.47 22.32
C ARG A 11 8.73 -6.55 23.02
N GLY A 12 7.79 -7.17 23.74
CA GLY A 12 7.40 -6.77 25.09
C GLY A 12 6.69 -5.44 25.25
N ILE A 13 5.36 -5.53 25.29
CA ILE A 13 4.48 -4.62 26.03
C ILE A 13 4.97 -4.50 27.48
N LEU A 14 5.02 -3.27 28.00
CA LEU A 14 4.74 -2.96 29.41
C LEU A 14 4.43 -1.46 29.53
N VAL A 15 3.14 -1.12 29.46
CA VAL A 15 2.61 0.16 29.94
C VAL A 15 2.39 -0.01 31.43
N ALA A 16 3.23 0.64 32.25
CA ALA A 16 3.03 0.69 33.69
C ALA A 16 2.02 1.79 34.03
N MET A 17 0.79 1.39 34.37
CA MET A 17 -0.15 2.22 35.13
C MET A 17 0.24 2.15 36.60
N ALA A 18 0.68 3.26 37.18
CA ALA A 18 0.85 3.40 38.61
C ALA A 18 -0.44 3.99 39.21
N VAL A 19 -1.22 3.12 39.86
CA VAL A 19 -2.23 3.52 40.86
C VAL A 19 -1.58 3.31 42.22
N ALA A 20 -1.37 4.41 42.96
CA ALA A 20 -0.97 4.35 44.35
C ALA A 20 -2.09 4.92 45.22
N PHE A 21 -2.77 4.03 45.94
CA PHE A 21 -3.60 4.32 47.10
C PHE A 21 -2.89 3.69 48.29
N MET A 22 -2.62 4.45 49.36
CA MET A 22 -2.56 3.95 50.74
C MET A 22 -2.53 5.14 51.71
N ALA A 23 -3.45 5.08 52.67
CA ALA A 23 -3.63 5.99 53.78
C ALA A 23 -2.73 5.60 54.96
N GLY A 24 -2.42 6.54 55.86
CA GLY A 24 -1.78 6.21 57.14
C GLY A 24 -1.23 7.36 57.99
N LEU A 25 -2.14 8.12 58.61
CA LEU A 25 -2.13 8.69 59.98
C LEU A 25 -0.88 9.33 60.63
N ALA A 26 -1.15 10.53 61.16
CA ALA A 26 -0.76 11.10 62.46
C ALA A 26 0.71 11.51 62.71
N GLY A 27 0.91 12.83 62.68
CA GLY A 27 2.04 13.51 63.30
C GLY A 27 1.73 14.99 63.48
N CYS A 28 1.15 15.37 64.64
CA CYS A 28 1.04 16.76 65.07
C CYS A 28 2.44 17.34 65.35
N GLY A 29 2.78 18.41 64.65
CA GLY A 29 3.94 19.27 64.94
C GLY A 29 3.60 20.72 64.55
N PRO A 30 4.10 21.73 65.28
CA PRO A 30 3.64 23.10 65.15
C PRO A 30 3.99 23.69 63.78
N THR A 31 3.00 24.35 63.19
CA THR A 31 3.01 25.03 61.90
C THR A 31 4.07 26.13 61.86
N SER A 32 5.23 25.82 61.27
CA SER A 32 6.09 26.82 60.64
C SER A 32 5.54 27.07 59.24
N SER A 33 4.76 28.14 59.08
CA SER A 33 4.33 28.64 57.78
C SER A 33 5.52 29.25 57.05
N THR A 34 6.37 28.40 56.46
CA THR A 34 7.17 28.81 55.31
C THR A 34 6.19 28.92 54.15
N VAL A 35 5.77 30.16 53.88
CA VAL A 35 5.12 30.53 52.63
C VAL A 35 6.07 30.08 51.52
N ASP A 36 5.73 28.99 50.83
CA ASP A 36 6.41 28.65 49.59
C ASP A 36 6.33 29.90 48.71
N PRO A 37 7.47 30.40 48.20
CA PRO A 37 7.44 31.55 47.31
C PRO A 37 6.48 31.22 46.17
N PRO A 38 5.62 32.17 45.74
CA PRO A 38 4.75 31.93 44.61
C PRO A 38 5.63 31.48 43.45
N VAL A 39 5.42 30.24 42.99
CA VAL A 39 6.04 29.74 41.76
C VAL A 39 5.76 30.82 40.72
N PRO A 40 6.78 31.48 40.15
CA PRO A 40 6.54 32.59 39.24
C PRO A 40 5.70 32.02 38.10
N ALA A 41 4.49 32.58 37.93
CA ALA A 41 3.64 32.24 36.80
C ALA A 41 4.51 32.37 35.55
N ALA A 42 4.70 31.26 34.83
CA ALA A 42 5.51 31.26 33.63
C ALA A 42 5.08 32.45 32.77
N ASP A 43 6.05 33.29 32.39
CA ASP A 43 5.79 34.50 31.61
C ASP A 43 4.89 34.12 30.42
N PRO A 44 3.68 34.72 30.29
CA PRO A 44 2.74 34.37 29.24
C PRO A 44 3.39 34.44 27.84
N ILE A 45 4.38 35.32 27.66
CA ILE A 45 5.15 35.46 26.43
C ILE A 45 6.04 34.22 26.20
N GLN A 46 6.65 33.66 27.25
CA GLN A 46 7.45 32.44 27.14
C GLN A 46 6.59 31.21 26.84
N ALA A 47 5.41 31.12 27.46
CA ALA A 47 4.45 30.05 27.19
C ALA A 47 3.94 30.08 25.74
N GLU A 48 3.62 31.27 25.23
CA GLU A 48 3.21 31.46 23.83
C GLU A 48 4.32 31.11 22.85
N ASN A 49 5.56 31.56 23.10
CA ASN A 49 6.71 31.21 22.27
C ASN A 49 6.98 29.69 22.22
N ALA A 50 6.81 28.98 23.34
CA ALA A 50 6.94 27.53 23.37
C ALA A 50 5.86 26.84 22.52
N ARG A 51 4.61 27.29 22.62
CA ARG A 51 3.50 26.80 21.79
C ARG A 51 3.74 27.03 20.30
N LEU A 52 4.17 28.24 19.91
CA LEU A 52 4.46 28.56 18.52
C LEU A 52 5.59 27.68 17.95
N LYS A 53 6.66 27.44 18.74
CA LYS A 53 7.74 26.53 18.34
C LYS A 53 7.24 25.11 18.09
N GLN A 54 6.36 24.60 18.95
CA GLN A 54 5.74 23.27 18.76
C GLN A 54 4.86 23.23 17.51
N GLN A 55 4.07 24.28 17.26
CA GLN A 55 3.23 24.37 16.06
C GLN A 55 4.06 24.41 14.78
N VAL A 56 5.14 25.18 14.76
CA VAL A 56 6.05 25.24 13.60
C VAL A 56 6.68 23.87 13.34
N ALA A 57 7.16 23.18 14.38
CA ALA A 57 7.75 21.85 14.23
C ALA A 57 6.74 20.83 13.68
N GLU A 58 5.49 20.85 14.16
CA GLU A 58 4.44 19.96 13.65
C GLU A 58 4.06 20.29 12.20
N LEU A 59 3.97 21.58 11.84
CA LEU A 59 3.69 21.99 10.47
C LEU A 59 4.80 21.59 9.51
N GLN A 60 6.07 21.73 9.91
CA GLN A 60 7.22 21.27 9.12
C GLN A 60 7.17 19.76 8.89
N LYS A 61 6.89 18.99 9.94
CA LYS A 61 6.70 17.54 9.82
C LYS A 61 5.57 17.19 8.86
N ARG A 62 4.42 17.87 8.95
CA ARG A 62 3.29 17.65 8.03
C ARG A 62 3.62 18.01 6.59
N LEU A 63 4.38 19.08 6.37
CA LEU A 63 4.81 19.49 5.04
C LEU A 63 5.74 18.44 4.42
N SER A 64 6.72 17.93 5.18
CA SER A 64 7.63 16.87 4.71
C SER A 64 6.93 15.54 4.37
N ALA A 65 5.71 15.33 4.87
CA ALA A 65 4.91 14.15 4.54
C ALA A 65 4.09 14.32 3.25
N LEU A 66 3.85 15.56 2.81
CA LEU A 66 3.07 15.87 1.61
C LEU A 66 3.93 15.84 0.35
N GLU A 67 5.11 16.44 0.42
CA GLU A 67 6.01 16.62 -0.72
C GLU A 67 7.47 16.68 -0.25
N PRO A 68 8.44 16.47 -1.16
CA PRO A 68 9.85 16.63 -0.82
C PRO A 68 10.19 18.08 -0.42
N ASP A 69 11.18 18.24 0.45
CA ASP A 69 11.64 19.56 0.93
C ASP A 69 12.09 20.51 -0.19
N THR A 70 12.48 19.96 -1.34
CA THR A 70 12.87 20.71 -2.54
C THR A 70 12.14 20.16 -3.76
N PRO A 71 11.67 20.98 -4.71
CA PRO A 71 11.06 20.49 -5.94
C PRO A 71 12.01 19.56 -6.71
N VAL A 72 11.53 18.35 -7.04
CA VAL A 72 12.29 17.36 -7.82
C VAL A 72 11.43 16.84 -8.96
N THR A 73 11.95 16.83 -10.18
CA THR A 73 11.33 16.12 -11.31
C THR A 73 11.80 14.68 -11.30
N ARG A 74 10.88 13.72 -11.14
CA ARG A 74 11.18 12.29 -11.29
C ARG A 74 10.66 11.81 -12.66
N PRO A 75 11.50 11.16 -13.49
CA PRO A 75 11.14 10.83 -14.86
C PRO A 75 10.19 9.63 -14.99
N LEU A 76 10.20 8.69 -14.04
CA LEU A 76 9.39 7.47 -14.05
C LEU A 76 8.90 7.15 -12.63
N SER A 77 7.71 6.55 -12.53
CA SER A 77 7.28 5.91 -11.30
C SER A 77 8.15 4.68 -11.00
N ASP A 78 8.14 4.22 -9.75
CA ASP A 78 8.86 2.99 -9.40
C ASP A 78 8.29 1.78 -10.16
N ILE A 79 6.97 1.76 -10.38
CA ILE A 79 6.26 0.73 -11.15
C ILE A 79 6.75 0.72 -12.62
N ASP A 80 6.71 1.87 -13.28
CA ASP A 80 7.09 1.98 -14.69
C ASP A 80 8.57 1.63 -14.89
N ARG A 81 9.41 2.05 -13.95
CA ARG A 81 10.84 1.74 -13.97
C ARG A 81 11.11 0.24 -13.87
N GLU A 82 10.36 -0.49 -13.05
CA GLU A 82 10.50 -1.94 -12.95
C GLU A 82 10.10 -2.64 -14.27
N VAL A 83 9.01 -2.19 -14.90
CA VAL A 83 8.58 -2.67 -16.22
C VAL A 83 9.64 -2.40 -17.28
N GLU A 84 10.19 -1.17 -17.33
CA GLU A 84 11.24 -0.80 -18.27
C GLU A 84 12.49 -1.67 -18.13
N ILE A 85 12.96 -1.88 -16.89
CA ILE A 85 14.12 -2.76 -16.62
C ILE A 85 13.83 -4.18 -17.08
N PHE A 86 12.63 -4.71 -16.82
CA PHE A 86 12.26 -6.05 -17.22
C PHE A 86 12.23 -6.19 -18.74
N THR A 87 11.57 -5.27 -19.45
CA THR A 87 11.41 -5.32 -20.91
C THR A 87 12.73 -5.06 -21.65
N ALA A 88 13.65 -4.33 -21.06
CA ALA A 88 15.01 -4.15 -21.58
C ALA A 88 15.89 -5.41 -21.43
N THR A 89 15.57 -6.29 -20.48
CA THR A 89 16.39 -7.48 -20.16
C THR A 89 15.77 -8.79 -20.61
N HIS A 90 14.51 -8.79 -21.02
CA HIS A 90 13.77 -9.98 -21.45
C HIS A 90 13.06 -9.72 -22.78
N PRO A 91 13.12 -10.66 -23.75
CA PRO A 91 12.35 -10.54 -24.98
C PRO A 91 10.85 -10.61 -24.63
N ILE A 92 10.10 -9.60 -25.03
CA ILE A 92 8.65 -9.53 -24.83
C ILE A 92 7.94 -10.02 -26.09
N THR A 93 7.02 -10.96 -25.92
CA THR A 93 6.21 -11.45 -27.02
C THR A 93 5.07 -10.47 -27.28
N PRO A 94 4.74 -10.12 -28.54
CA PRO A 94 3.58 -9.29 -28.83
C PRO A 94 2.30 -9.84 -28.20
N VAL A 95 1.47 -8.96 -27.62
CA VAL A 95 0.23 -9.31 -26.91
C VAL A 95 -0.66 -10.24 -27.73
N ASP A 96 -0.81 -9.98 -29.04
CA ASP A 96 -1.62 -10.78 -29.93
C ASP A 96 -1.11 -12.23 -30.07
N GLN A 97 0.21 -12.43 -30.05
CA GLN A 97 0.83 -13.74 -30.05
C GLN A 97 0.64 -14.45 -28.71
N VAL A 98 0.77 -13.74 -27.58
CA VAL A 98 0.49 -14.32 -26.25
C VAL A 98 -0.95 -14.80 -26.18
N LEU A 99 -1.90 -13.99 -26.64
CA LEU A 99 -3.33 -14.35 -26.63
C LEU A 99 -3.68 -15.54 -27.52
N ARG A 100 -2.97 -15.73 -28.64
CA ARG A 100 -3.19 -16.85 -29.57
C ARG A 100 -2.49 -18.14 -29.14
N ARG A 101 -1.28 -18.04 -28.61
CA ARG A 101 -0.38 -19.19 -28.37
C ARG A 101 -0.26 -19.57 -26.90
N GLY A 102 -0.60 -18.64 -26.00
CA GLY A 102 -0.47 -18.83 -24.57
C GLY A 102 -1.54 -19.75 -23.99
N ALA A 103 -1.26 -20.27 -22.80
CA ALA A 103 -2.20 -21.05 -22.01
C ALA A 103 -3.15 -20.11 -21.26
N ARG A 104 -4.45 -20.39 -21.32
CA ARG A 104 -5.43 -19.69 -20.47
C ARG A 104 -5.24 -20.12 -19.01
N LEU A 105 -5.12 -19.15 -18.12
CA LEU A 105 -5.05 -19.39 -16.69
C LEU A 105 -6.46 -19.27 -16.08
N PRO A 106 -6.87 -20.22 -15.20
CA PRO A 106 -8.06 -20.04 -14.40
C PRO A 106 -7.85 -18.87 -13.43
N PHE A 107 -8.94 -18.18 -13.09
CA PHE A 107 -8.93 -17.11 -12.09
C PHE A 107 -10.25 -17.07 -11.33
N ASP A 108 -10.18 -16.62 -10.08
CA ASP A 108 -11.35 -16.45 -9.22
C ASP A 108 -11.62 -14.96 -9.00
N ALA A 109 -12.81 -14.49 -9.37
CA ALA A 109 -13.27 -13.14 -9.01
C ALA A 109 -13.77 -13.14 -7.56
N VAL A 110 -12.91 -12.73 -6.63
CA VAL A 110 -13.18 -12.83 -5.19
C VAL A 110 -13.86 -11.59 -4.62
N VAL A 111 -13.65 -10.43 -5.22
CA VAL A 111 -14.30 -9.18 -4.84
C VAL A 111 -14.69 -8.44 -6.10
N THR A 112 -15.94 -7.98 -6.16
CA THR A 112 -16.43 -7.08 -7.20
C THR A 112 -17.27 -5.99 -6.57
N ASN A 113 -16.90 -4.74 -6.82
CA ASN A 113 -17.68 -3.57 -6.45
C ASN A 113 -17.93 -2.76 -7.70
N THR A 114 -19.18 -2.64 -8.15
CA THR A 114 -19.55 -1.90 -9.36
C THR A 114 -19.90 -0.44 -9.11
N GLN A 115 -19.92 -0.02 -7.84
CA GLN A 115 -20.40 1.30 -7.41
C GLN A 115 -19.26 2.24 -7.01
N TRP A 116 -18.10 1.68 -6.63
CA TRP A 116 -16.98 2.47 -6.19
C TRP A 116 -16.51 3.44 -7.28
N ARG A 117 -16.29 4.70 -6.90
CA ARG A 117 -15.62 5.69 -7.74
C ARG A 117 -14.44 6.20 -6.94
N ARG A 118 -13.30 6.40 -7.59
CA ARG A 118 -12.14 6.98 -6.93
C ARG A 118 -12.53 8.37 -6.42
N PRO A 119 -12.39 8.64 -5.11
CA PRO A 119 -12.73 9.95 -4.60
C PRO A 119 -11.74 10.99 -5.17
N GLY A 120 -12.24 12.21 -5.42
CA GLY A 120 -11.36 13.34 -5.74
C GLY A 120 -10.45 13.71 -4.57
N TYR A 121 -10.91 13.46 -3.34
CA TYR A 121 -10.14 13.58 -2.12
C TYR A 121 -10.66 12.59 -1.08
N SER A 122 -9.76 11.91 -0.37
CA SER A 122 -10.11 11.06 0.79
C SER A 122 -9.56 11.67 2.07
N GLY A 123 -10.33 11.63 3.16
CA GLY A 123 -9.88 12.11 4.47
C GLY A 123 -8.61 11.39 4.96
N VAL A 124 -8.37 10.16 4.51
CA VAL A 124 -7.14 9.43 4.87
C VAL A 124 -5.88 10.00 4.21
N TRP A 125 -6.03 10.84 3.19
CA TRP A 125 -4.92 11.56 2.55
C TRP A 125 -4.60 12.87 3.27
N HIS A 126 -5.38 13.27 4.28
CA HIS A 126 -5.09 14.48 5.04
C HIS A 126 -3.81 14.33 5.88
N SER A 127 -2.96 15.35 5.93
CA SER A 127 -1.65 15.27 6.62
C SER A 127 -1.72 15.03 8.12
N THR A 128 -2.89 15.20 8.74
CA THR A 128 -3.11 14.82 10.15
C THR A 128 -3.51 13.36 10.33
N TYR A 129 -4.00 12.70 9.27
CA TYR A 129 -4.40 11.30 9.33
C TYR A 129 -3.16 10.41 9.40
N PHE A 130 -3.02 9.67 10.51
CA PHE A 130 -1.84 8.84 10.78
C PHE A 130 -0.50 9.58 10.57
N GLY A 131 -0.45 10.86 10.93
CA GLY A 131 0.76 11.68 10.76
C GLY A 131 1.21 11.84 9.31
N GLY A 132 0.29 11.80 8.36
CA GLY A 132 0.57 12.04 6.94
C GLY A 132 1.05 10.82 6.16
N LYS A 133 0.98 9.61 6.74
CA LYS A 133 1.46 8.36 6.14
C LYS A 133 0.93 8.09 4.71
N TYR A 134 -0.26 8.58 4.39
CA TYR A 134 -0.93 8.37 3.10
C TYR A 134 -1.16 9.67 2.33
N SER A 135 -0.46 10.73 2.71
CA SER A 135 -0.69 12.09 2.20
C SER A 135 0.30 12.51 1.10
N GLY A 136 1.34 11.72 0.87
CA GLY A 136 2.38 12.03 -0.10
C GLY A 136 1.82 12.19 -1.51
N VAL A 137 1.90 13.41 -2.04
CA VAL A 137 1.29 13.80 -3.32
C VAL A 137 1.87 12.97 -4.46
N GLU A 138 3.18 12.77 -4.49
CA GLU A 138 3.85 11.95 -5.51
C GLU A 138 3.23 10.55 -5.60
N LYS A 139 3.02 9.90 -4.44
CA LYS A 139 2.46 8.54 -4.41
C LYS A 139 0.99 8.52 -4.83
N LEU A 140 0.21 9.54 -4.45
CA LEU A 140 -1.20 9.63 -4.83
C LEU A 140 -1.37 9.87 -6.34
N VAL A 141 -0.47 10.66 -6.94
CA VAL A 141 -0.41 10.91 -8.38
C VAL A 141 0.04 9.64 -9.13
N GLU A 142 1.07 8.94 -8.65
CA GLU A 142 1.48 7.66 -9.21
C GLU A 142 0.32 6.65 -9.20
N LEU A 143 -0.31 6.43 -8.04
CA LEU A 143 -1.47 5.55 -7.94
C LEU A 143 -2.67 6.01 -8.77
N ALA A 144 -2.72 7.29 -9.17
CA ALA A 144 -3.74 7.82 -10.07
C ALA A 144 -3.54 7.44 -11.52
N ALA A 145 -2.29 7.28 -11.93
CA ALA A 145 -1.91 6.98 -13.30
C ALA A 145 -2.23 5.52 -13.65
N HIS A 146 -2.23 4.63 -12.66
CA HIS A 146 -2.46 3.20 -12.85
C HIS A 146 -3.92 2.79 -12.63
N ARG A 147 -4.37 1.82 -13.42
CA ARG A 147 -5.71 1.20 -13.36
C ARG A 147 -5.66 -0.26 -12.94
N ALA A 148 -4.50 -0.88 -12.94
CA ALA A 148 -4.34 -2.25 -12.52
C ALA A 148 -3.12 -2.41 -11.61
N PHE A 149 -3.25 -3.26 -10.60
CA PHE A 149 -2.19 -3.52 -9.64
C PHE A 149 -2.02 -5.02 -9.45
N VAL A 150 -0.77 -5.47 -9.42
CA VAL A 150 -0.42 -6.85 -9.07
C VAL A 150 0.04 -6.88 -7.62
N TYR A 151 -0.59 -7.73 -6.83
CA TYR A 151 -0.33 -7.87 -5.41
C TYR A 151 -0.01 -9.32 -5.05
N THR A 152 1.14 -9.52 -4.41
CA THR A 152 1.68 -10.83 -4.06
C THR A 152 1.65 -11.13 -2.55
N GLY A 153 1.09 -10.24 -1.73
CA GLY A 153 0.90 -10.46 -0.30
C GLY A 153 1.47 -9.37 0.62
N GLY A 154 1.19 -9.48 1.92
CA GLY A 154 1.64 -8.57 2.98
C GLY A 154 0.63 -7.47 3.37
N LEU A 155 0.04 -7.58 4.57
CA LEU A 155 -1.02 -6.69 5.06
C LEU A 155 -0.64 -5.20 4.97
N ALA A 156 0.57 -4.83 5.37
CA ALA A 156 1.02 -3.43 5.33
C ALA A 156 1.01 -2.84 3.91
N ALA A 157 1.44 -3.62 2.91
CA ALA A 157 1.46 -3.20 1.51
C ALA A 157 0.04 -3.08 0.95
N SER A 158 -0.86 -4.03 1.29
CA SER A 158 -2.28 -3.92 0.89
C SER A 158 -2.90 -2.64 1.44
N GLN A 159 -2.70 -2.35 2.73
CA GLN A 159 -3.22 -1.14 3.35
C GLN A 159 -2.65 0.12 2.67
N GLN A 160 -1.36 0.15 2.34
CA GLN A 160 -0.79 1.31 1.63
C GLN A 160 -1.50 1.54 0.29
N LEU A 161 -1.70 0.48 -0.49
CA LEU A 161 -2.37 0.56 -1.79
C LEU A 161 -3.84 0.99 -1.64
N LEU A 162 -4.62 0.31 -0.79
CA LEU A 162 -6.04 0.59 -0.63
C LEU A 162 -6.29 2.01 -0.11
N TYR A 163 -5.53 2.45 0.89
CA TYR A 163 -5.64 3.80 1.43
C TYR A 163 -5.22 4.85 0.40
N GLY A 164 -4.12 4.62 -0.34
CA GLY A 164 -3.68 5.52 -1.42
C GLY A 164 -4.67 5.60 -2.60
N LEU A 165 -5.45 4.56 -2.83
CA LEU A 165 -6.54 4.57 -3.81
C LEU A 165 -7.84 5.17 -3.27
N GLY A 166 -7.95 5.40 -1.95
CA GLY A 166 -9.19 5.85 -1.33
C GLY A 166 -10.23 4.73 -1.19
N ILE A 167 -9.80 3.47 -1.23
CA ILE A 167 -10.59 2.30 -0.90
C ILE A 167 -10.47 2.09 0.61
N VAL A 168 -11.25 2.86 1.37
CA VAL A 168 -11.15 2.93 2.83
C VAL A 168 -12.33 2.25 3.53
N THR A 169 -12.12 1.95 4.81
CA THR A 169 -13.12 1.36 5.74
C THR A 169 -13.45 2.31 6.89
N THR A 170 -13.25 3.61 6.70
CA THR A 170 -13.57 4.55 7.77
C THR A 170 -15.09 4.53 8.02
N PRO A 171 -15.54 4.85 9.25
CA PRO A 171 -16.97 4.93 9.58
C PRO A 171 -17.76 5.89 8.68
N GLU A 172 -17.08 6.81 8.00
CA GLU A 172 -17.64 7.79 7.06
C GLU A 172 -17.81 7.25 5.64
N SER A 173 -17.12 6.17 5.26
CA SER A 173 -17.27 5.52 3.95
C SER A 173 -18.27 4.36 4.06
N ASP A 174 -19.55 4.68 4.16
CA ASP A 174 -20.64 3.69 4.25
C ASP A 174 -20.72 2.76 3.00
N ALA A 175 -20.08 3.13 1.88
CA ALA A 175 -20.11 2.36 0.63
C ALA A 175 -19.23 1.09 0.62
N THR A 176 -18.32 0.91 1.59
CA THR A 176 -17.31 -0.17 1.60
C THR A 176 -17.27 -0.96 2.91
N ARG A 177 -18.35 -0.91 3.70
CA ARG A 177 -18.41 -1.50 5.05
C ARG A 177 -18.13 -3.01 5.05
N GLY A 178 -16.88 -3.35 5.35
CA GLY A 178 -16.42 -4.52 6.10
C GLY A 178 -16.47 -5.91 5.46
N LYS A 179 -17.18 -6.15 4.36
CA LYS A 179 -17.31 -7.53 3.82
C LYS A 179 -16.73 -7.76 2.42
N ASN A 180 -16.43 -6.71 1.67
CA ASN A 180 -15.95 -6.81 0.29
C ASN A 180 -14.78 -5.83 0.03
N LEU A 181 -13.82 -5.76 0.95
CA LEU A 181 -12.56 -5.09 0.62
C LEU A 181 -11.67 -6.03 -0.18
N PRO A 182 -10.98 -5.51 -1.20
CA PRO A 182 -10.02 -6.32 -1.89
C PRO A 182 -8.75 -6.50 -1.05
N LEU A 183 -7.92 -7.47 -1.42
CA LEU A 183 -6.58 -7.73 -0.87
C LEU A 183 -6.57 -8.06 0.63
N GLN A 184 -7.66 -8.61 1.17
CA GLN A 184 -7.74 -9.04 2.57
C GLN A 184 -7.05 -10.38 2.83
N ASP A 185 -6.93 -11.23 1.81
CA ASP A 185 -6.26 -12.51 1.93
C ASP A 185 -4.76 -12.31 1.74
N THR A 186 -4.00 -12.66 2.78
CA THR A 186 -2.54 -12.51 2.79
C THR A 186 -1.83 -13.84 2.59
N ARG A 187 -2.55 -14.91 2.22
CA ARG A 187 -1.93 -16.20 1.91
C ARG A 187 -1.08 -16.08 0.64
N GLY A 188 0.08 -16.72 0.64
CA GLY A 188 1.06 -16.66 -0.47
C GLY A 188 0.82 -17.67 -1.59
N ASP A 189 -0.32 -18.36 -1.59
CA ASP A 189 -0.70 -19.37 -2.59
C ASP A 189 -1.31 -18.78 -3.86
N HIS A 190 -1.60 -17.48 -3.87
CA HIS A 190 -2.19 -16.78 -5.00
C HIS A 190 -1.56 -15.40 -5.24
N ILE A 191 -1.77 -14.91 -6.46
CA ILE A 191 -1.46 -13.54 -6.88
C ILE A 191 -2.80 -12.83 -7.05
N SER A 192 -2.98 -11.69 -6.38
CA SER A 192 -4.17 -10.86 -6.50
C SER A 192 -3.95 -9.78 -7.53
N LEU A 193 -4.88 -9.64 -8.46
CA LEU A 193 -4.92 -8.52 -9.41
C LEU A 193 -6.07 -7.60 -9.00
N LEU A 194 -5.76 -6.36 -8.63
CA LEU A 194 -6.77 -5.34 -8.37
C LEU A 194 -6.93 -4.47 -9.61
N ILE A 195 -8.11 -4.54 -10.23
CA ILE A 195 -8.47 -3.81 -11.44
C ILE A 195 -9.46 -2.71 -11.08
N LEU A 196 -9.13 -1.47 -11.44
CA LEU A 196 -10.01 -0.31 -11.29
C LEU A 196 -10.68 -0.01 -12.63
N TYR A 197 -11.96 0.36 -12.61
CA TYR A 197 -12.70 0.74 -13.81
C TYR A 197 -12.64 -0.34 -14.91
N GLY A 198 -12.66 -1.61 -14.53
CA GLY A 198 -12.56 -2.72 -15.47
C GLY A 198 -12.98 -4.06 -14.89
N GLN A 199 -13.27 -5.01 -15.79
CA GLN A 199 -13.59 -6.39 -15.47
C GLN A 199 -12.70 -7.34 -16.26
N VAL A 200 -12.05 -8.27 -15.57
CA VAL A 200 -11.21 -9.30 -16.20
C VAL A 200 -12.09 -10.26 -17.00
N GLN A 201 -11.77 -10.42 -18.29
CA GLN A 201 -12.42 -11.37 -19.18
C GLN A 201 -11.64 -12.67 -19.33
N SER A 202 -10.31 -12.55 -19.41
CA SER A 202 -9.43 -13.70 -19.56
C SER A 202 -8.02 -13.37 -19.11
N VAL A 203 -7.32 -14.38 -18.61
CA VAL A 203 -5.90 -14.31 -18.31
C VAL A 203 -5.18 -15.36 -19.14
N THR A 204 -4.17 -14.95 -19.89
CA THR A 204 -3.41 -15.82 -20.77
C THR A 204 -1.92 -15.65 -20.47
N ARG A 205 -1.23 -16.77 -20.35
CA ARG A 205 0.21 -16.79 -20.06
C ARG A 205 0.99 -17.39 -21.22
N LEU A 206 2.13 -16.77 -21.53
CA LEU A 206 3.18 -17.34 -22.35
C LEU A 206 4.53 -17.00 -21.71
N ASP A 207 5.31 -18.02 -21.35
CA ASP A 207 6.62 -17.88 -20.70
C ASP A 207 6.59 -17.01 -19.43
N LYS A 208 7.33 -15.88 -19.42
CA LYS A 208 7.41 -14.90 -18.32
C LYS A 208 6.44 -13.73 -18.50
N GLN A 209 5.42 -13.88 -19.34
CA GLN A 209 4.46 -12.84 -19.67
C GLN A 209 3.03 -13.33 -19.45
N VAL A 210 2.23 -12.52 -18.77
CA VAL A 210 0.81 -12.75 -18.48
C VAL A 210 0.04 -11.58 -19.05
N VAL A 211 -0.82 -11.85 -20.03
CA VAL A 211 -1.74 -10.87 -20.59
C VAL A 211 -3.11 -11.04 -19.96
N VAL A 212 -3.62 -9.96 -19.39
CA VAL A 212 -4.92 -9.86 -18.73
C VAL A 212 -5.82 -9.00 -19.62
N LYS A 213 -6.83 -9.62 -20.24
CA LYS A 213 -7.86 -8.87 -20.96
C LYS A 213 -8.85 -8.29 -19.97
N VAL A 214 -9.01 -6.97 -20.00
CA VAL A 214 -9.87 -6.20 -19.13
C VAL A 214 -10.87 -5.43 -19.99
N LYS A 215 -12.17 -5.67 -19.77
CA LYS A 215 -13.23 -4.84 -20.32
C LYS A 215 -13.36 -3.56 -19.49
N PRO A 216 -13.16 -2.36 -20.04
CA PRO A 216 -13.34 -1.11 -19.31
C PRO A 216 -14.78 -0.92 -18.81
N THR A 217 -14.92 -0.24 -17.68
CA THR A 217 -16.20 0.12 -17.05
C THR A 217 -16.13 1.55 -16.51
N GLU A 218 -17.28 2.19 -16.27
CA GLU A 218 -17.34 3.59 -15.80
C GLU A 218 -17.08 3.77 -14.30
N ALA A 219 -17.22 2.69 -13.53
CA ALA A 219 -17.10 2.69 -12.10
C ALA A 219 -16.74 1.28 -11.60
N GLY A 220 -16.16 1.23 -10.42
CA GLY A 220 -15.94 0.02 -9.68
C GLY A 220 -14.50 -0.44 -9.64
N PHE A 221 -14.30 -1.54 -8.93
CA PHE A 221 -13.09 -2.32 -8.94
C PHE A 221 -13.41 -3.81 -8.86
N GLN A 222 -12.45 -4.63 -9.29
CA GLN A 222 -12.49 -6.07 -9.19
C GLN A 222 -11.15 -6.59 -8.66
N GLU A 223 -11.20 -7.48 -7.67
CA GLU A 223 -10.06 -8.34 -7.34
C GLU A 223 -10.28 -9.69 -8.00
N VAL A 224 -9.30 -10.13 -8.79
CA VAL A 224 -9.20 -11.53 -9.23
C VAL A 224 -7.97 -12.19 -8.65
N ARG A 225 -8.05 -13.49 -8.41
CA ARG A 225 -6.93 -14.29 -7.91
C ARG A 225 -6.48 -15.30 -8.94
N LEU A 226 -5.17 -15.39 -9.08
CA LEU A 226 -4.49 -16.39 -9.88
C LEU A 226 -3.73 -17.33 -8.96
N ASN A 227 -3.80 -18.63 -9.23
CA ASN A 227 -2.96 -19.58 -8.53
C ASN A 227 -1.48 -19.32 -8.88
N THR A 228 -0.63 -19.18 -7.87
CA THR A 228 0.79 -18.89 -8.07
C THR A 228 1.49 -20.00 -8.87
N VAL A 229 1.11 -21.26 -8.69
CA VAL A 229 1.67 -22.41 -9.41
C VAL A 229 1.34 -22.35 -10.90
N ASP A 230 0.12 -21.92 -11.26
CA ASP A 230 -0.29 -21.80 -12.66
C ASP A 230 0.46 -20.66 -13.36
N VAL A 231 0.66 -19.53 -12.65
CA VAL A 231 1.42 -18.38 -13.16
C VAL A 231 2.90 -18.68 -13.31
N LEU A 232 3.49 -19.44 -12.38
CA LEU A 232 4.88 -19.91 -12.52
C LEU A 232 5.01 -21.01 -13.58
N GLY A 233 3.94 -21.76 -13.79
CA GLY A 233 3.91 -22.98 -14.60
C GLY A 233 4.51 -24.18 -13.88
N LYS A 234 4.17 -25.37 -14.37
CA LYS A 234 4.91 -26.59 -14.05
C LYS A 234 6.30 -26.44 -14.67
N THR A 235 7.32 -26.18 -13.88
CA THR A 235 8.72 -26.37 -14.29
C THR A 235 8.94 -27.87 -14.54
N GLY A 236 8.54 -28.34 -15.70
CA GLY A 236 8.91 -29.64 -16.25
C GLY A 236 10.06 -29.43 -17.22
N THR A 237 11.16 -30.16 -16.97
CA THR A 237 12.35 -30.34 -17.81
C THR A 237 13.34 -29.17 -17.95
N SER A 238 14.43 -29.35 -17.19
CA SER A 238 15.82 -29.19 -17.65
C SER A 238 16.37 -27.77 -17.75
N GLY A 239 17.20 -27.40 -16.76
CA GLY A 239 18.29 -26.45 -16.94
C GLY A 239 18.20 -25.20 -16.08
N GLY A 240 18.65 -25.30 -14.84
CA GLY A 240 19.63 -24.34 -14.29
C GLY A 240 19.27 -22.86 -14.09
N ASP A 241 18.06 -22.38 -14.40
CA ASP A 241 17.74 -20.96 -14.18
C ASP A 241 17.30 -20.71 -12.73
N SER A 242 18.31 -20.69 -11.86
CA SER A 242 18.22 -20.32 -10.44
C SER A 242 18.04 -18.80 -10.22
N GLY A 243 17.71 -18.04 -11.25
CA GLY A 243 17.65 -16.58 -11.20
C GLY A 243 16.26 -16.04 -11.57
N THR A 244 15.52 -15.59 -10.55
CA THR A 244 14.32 -14.73 -10.63
C THR A 244 13.05 -15.35 -11.24
N SER A 245 12.02 -15.49 -10.39
CA SER A 245 10.65 -15.83 -10.79
C SER A 245 9.84 -14.57 -11.13
N THR A 246 10.46 -13.59 -11.79
CA THR A 246 9.79 -12.33 -12.15
C THR A 246 8.95 -12.53 -13.40
N VAL A 247 7.70 -12.08 -13.34
CA VAL A 247 6.72 -12.17 -14.43
C VAL A 247 6.22 -10.77 -14.78
N LEU A 248 6.09 -10.48 -16.07
CA LEU A 248 5.42 -9.29 -16.59
C LEU A 248 3.92 -9.55 -16.71
N PHE A 249 3.12 -8.67 -16.13
CA PHE A 249 1.67 -8.60 -16.31
C PHE A 249 1.37 -7.41 -17.21
N GLU A 250 0.68 -7.66 -18.32
CA GLU A 250 0.16 -6.61 -19.19
C GLU A 250 -1.36 -6.65 -19.18
N PHE A 251 -1.96 -5.50 -18.92
CA PHE A 251 -3.40 -5.31 -18.91
C PHE A 251 -3.80 -4.65 -20.21
N VAL A 252 -4.74 -5.24 -20.93
CA VAL A 252 -5.15 -4.77 -22.26
C VAL A 252 -6.66 -4.76 -22.41
N THR A 253 -7.17 -3.90 -23.29
CA THR A 253 -8.58 -3.90 -23.70
C THR A 253 -8.93 -5.20 -24.45
N PRO A 254 -10.22 -5.51 -24.68
CA PRO A 254 -10.60 -6.64 -25.53
C PRO A 254 -9.97 -6.60 -26.93
N GLU A 255 -9.79 -5.39 -27.46
CA GLU A 255 -9.16 -5.06 -28.75
C GLU A 255 -7.63 -5.24 -28.74
N GLY A 256 -7.01 -5.26 -27.55
CA GLY A 256 -5.58 -5.43 -27.37
C GLY A 256 -4.80 -4.14 -27.11
N ASP A 257 -5.49 -3.02 -26.91
CA ASP A 257 -4.85 -1.75 -26.57
C ASP A 257 -4.30 -1.80 -25.14
N PRO A 258 -3.09 -1.26 -24.88
CA PRO A 258 -2.49 -1.27 -23.55
C PRO A 258 -3.29 -0.42 -22.57
N LEU A 259 -3.54 -0.96 -21.37
CA LEU A 259 -4.15 -0.27 -20.25
C LEU A 259 -3.14 0.01 -19.14
N ASP A 260 -2.31 -0.98 -18.81
CA ASP A 260 -1.32 -0.91 -17.73
C ASP A 260 -0.31 -2.05 -17.86
N ALA A 261 0.82 -1.94 -17.14
CA ALA A 261 1.81 -3.01 -17.05
C ALA A 261 2.46 -3.05 -15.66
N TYR A 262 2.82 -4.24 -15.21
CA TYR A 262 3.39 -4.44 -13.87
C TYR A 262 4.33 -5.64 -13.86
N THR A 263 5.38 -5.61 -13.04
CA THR A 263 6.22 -6.80 -12.81
C THR A 263 6.03 -7.34 -11.41
N ALA A 264 6.02 -8.66 -11.25
CA ALA A 264 5.93 -9.29 -9.94
C ALA A 264 7.05 -10.30 -9.76
N ASP A 265 7.87 -10.10 -8.72
CA ASP A 265 8.85 -11.10 -8.27
C ASP A 265 8.15 -12.16 -7.41
N LEU A 266 8.11 -13.39 -7.91
CA LEU A 266 7.45 -14.52 -7.26
C LEU A 266 8.43 -15.45 -6.53
N THR A 267 9.70 -15.05 -6.38
CA THR A 267 10.79 -15.91 -5.86
C THR A 267 10.53 -16.39 -4.41
N GLY A 268 9.72 -15.65 -3.63
CA GLY A 268 9.34 -15.99 -2.25
C GLY A 268 8.06 -16.80 -2.09
N LEU A 269 7.24 -16.93 -3.12
CA LEU A 269 5.87 -17.49 -3.00
C LEU A 269 5.79 -19.03 -3.19
N ARG A 270 6.89 -19.68 -3.56
CA ARG A 270 6.95 -21.15 -3.77
C ARG A 270 6.92 -22.00 -2.49
N LYS A 271 6.81 -21.40 -1.30
CA LYS A 271 6.96 -22.11 0.00
C LYS A 271 5.63 -22.46 0.71
N GLY A 272 4.50 -22.37 0.02
CA GLY A 272 3.17 -22.73 0.54
C GLY A 272 2.83 -24.19 0.28
#